data_AF-A0A816HSK6-F1
#
_entry.id   AF-A0A816HSK6-F1
#
_cell.length_a   1.000
_cell.length_b   1.000
_cell.length_c   1.000
_cell.angle_alpha   90.00
_cell.angle_beta   90.00
_cell.angle_gamma   90.00
#
_symmetry.space_group_name_H-M   'P 1'
#
loop_
_entity.id
_entity.type
_entity.pdbx_description
1 polymer ?
#
loop_
_entity_poly.entity_id
_entity_poly.type
_entity_poly.pdbx_seq_one_letter_code
_entity_poly.pdbx_strand_id
1 'polypeptide(L)'
;MQTLQHLLKGNQLHDDFLSLSLKEQKDLINNWLNDEKTIDKLKSTNQDELTKSNKTAGRIFGRLKLIPNDLDIFNKLIIAETKSIVNVLGVFLLLKATGNCVAEKGTVLDIVTLSESVSDLNQLPNLISELIEDPIYRKHLSFRGKLIPMIAKSDTVRRNGRGAESSQEEALGKVYAMVEEFRSKYPELKYLTINGFSGGGAALQR
;
A
#
# COMPACT_ATOMS: atom_id res chain seq x y z
N MET A 1 2.94 3.75 8.88
CA MET A 1 4.24 4.46 8.93
C MET A 1 5.02 4.29 10.24
N GLN A 2 4.40 4.34 11.43
CA GLN A 2 5.12 4.13 12.70
C GLN A 2 5.84 2.77 12.79
N THR A 3 5.23 1.68 12.33
CA THR A 3 5.90 0.36 12.27
C THR A 3 7.20 0.41 11.47
N LEU A 4 7.19 1.11 10.33
CA LEU A 4 8.37 1.28 9.50
C LEU A 4 9.45 2.08 10.26
N GLN A 5 9.10 3.19 10.90
CA GLN A 5 10.02 3.96 11.74
C GLN A 5 10.73 3.10 12.80
N HIS A 6 9.98 2.25 13.52
CA HIS A 6 10.56 1.36 14.53
C HIS A 6 11.46 0.29 13.90
N LEU A 7 11.07 -0.26 12.74
CA LEU A 7 11.89 -1.22 11.99
C LEU A 7 13.22 -0.58 11.54
N LEU A 8 13.18 0.61 10.95
CA LEU A 8 14.35 1.34 10.46
C LEU A 8 15.30 1.69 11.60
N LYS A 9 14.78 2.20 12.72
CA LYS A 9 15.57 2.54 13.91
C LYS A 9 16.20 1.30 14.54
N GLY A 10 15.42 0.23 14.72
CA GLY A 10 15.92 -1.04 15.28
C GLY A 10 17.04 -1.67 14.45
N ASN A 11 17.04 -1.42 13.14
CA ASN A 11 18.08 -1.88 12.21
C ASN A 11 19.13 -0.81 11.89
N GLN A 12 19.17 0.31 12.62
CA GLN A 12 20.16 1.38 12.42
C GLN A 12 20.22 1.89 10.97
N LEU A 13 19.08 1.95 10.28
CA LEU A 13 18.98 2.49 8.92
C LEU A 13 18.64 3.99 8.94
N HIS A 14 17.76 4.39 9.86
CA HIS A 14 17.41 5.79 10.06
C HIS A 14 16.76 6.00 11.44
N ASP A 15 17.16 7.05 12.15
CA ASP A 15 16.69 7.31 13.52
C ASP A 15 15.34 8.02 13.59
N ASP A 16 15.08 8.95 12.66
CA ASP A 16 13.85 9.74 12.62
C ASP A 16 13.34 9.93 11.19
N PHE A 17 12.88 8.85 10.57
CA PHE A 17 12.42 8.80 9.19
C PHE A 17 11.16 9.64 8.98
N LEU A 18 10.30 9.77 10.00
CA LEU A 18 9.02 10.47 9.87
C LEU A 18 9.15 12.00 9.86
N SER A 19 10.29 12.57 10.26
CA SER A 19 10.53 14.02 10.15
C SER A 19 11.00 14.46 8.76
N LEU A 20 11.40 13.52 7.91
CA LEU A 20 11.80 13.80 6.53
C LEU A 20 10.61 14.23 5.66
N SER A 21 10.90 14.99 4.59
CA SER A 21 9.89 15.29 3.57
C SER A 21 9.45 14.01 2.83
N LEU A 22 8.25 14.04 2.21
CA LEU A 22 7.76 12.87 1.45
C LEU A 22 8.71 12.47 0.31
N LYS A 23 9.42 13.43 -0.29
CA LYS A 23 10.40 13.15 -1.34
C LYS A 23 11.60 12.38 -0.78
N GLU A 24 12.18 12.85 0.32
CA GLU A 24 13.30 12.17 0.97
C GLU A 24 12.91 10.78 1.49
N GLN A 25 11.71 10.67 2.07
CA GLN A 25 11.16 9.38 2.50
C GLN A 25 11.05 8.40 1.32
N LYS A 26 10.53 8.87 0.18
CA LYS A 26 10.42 8.08 -1.05
C LYS A 26 11.78 7.64 -1.56
N ASP A 27 12.73 8.57 -1.66
CA ASP A 27 14.06 8.31 -2.20
C ASP A 27 14.82 7.27 -1.36
N LEU A 28 14.75 7.39 -0.02
CA LEU A 28 15.34 6.40 0.89
C LEU A 28 14.68 5.02 0.76
N ILE A 29 13.35 4.95 0.75
CA ILE A 29 12.66 3.65 0.61
C ILE A 29 13.00 3.01 -0.74
N ASN A 30 13.06 3.78 -1.81
CA ASN A 30 13.46 3.29 -3.13
C ASN A 30 14.87 2.72 -3.11
N ASN A 31 15.82 3.39 -2.46
CA ASN A 31 17.18 2.89 -2.31
C ASN A 31 17.20 1.55 -1.55
N TRP A 32 16.49 1.46 -0.42
CA TRP A 32 16.44 0.24 0.38
C TRP A 32 15.71 -0.92 -0.31
N LEU A 33 14.66 -0.65 -1.09
CA LEU A 33 13.95 -1.67 -1.87
C LEU A 33 14.81 -2.28 -2.99
N ASN A 34 15.84 -1.56 -3.45
CA ASN A 34 16.75 -2.01 -4.50
C ASN A 34 18.11 -2.48 -3.96
N ASP A 35 18.34 -2.47 -2.64
CA ASP A 35 19.57 -2.94 -2.00
C ASP A 35 19.34 -4.26 -1.26
N GLU A 36 19.81 -5.37 -1.85
CA GLU A 36 19.67 -6.72 -1.28
C GLU A 36 20.28 -6.83 0.12
N LYS A 37 21.40 -6.14 0.40
CA LYS A 37 22.03 -6.18 1.73
C LYS A 37 21.13 -5.56 2.79
N THR A 38 20.49 -4.44 2.46
CA THR A 38 19.51 -3.81 3.34
C THR A 38 18.32 -4.73 3.57
N ILE A 39 17.77 -5.34 2.52
CA ILE A 39 16.64 -6.26 2.64
C ILE A 39 16.98 -7.46 3.52
N ASP A 40 18.16 -8.06 3.36
CA ASP A 40 18.58 -9.21 4.16
C ASP A 40 18.81 -8.84 5.63
N LYS A 41 19.38 -7.65 5.88
CA LYS A 41 19.43 -7.08 7.23
C LYS A 41 18.03 -6.98 7.83
N LEU A 42 17.07 -6.39 7.11
CA LEU A 42 15.70 -6.22 7.58
C LEU A 42 14.98 -7.55 7.84
N LYS A 43 15.20 -8.58 7.01
CA LYS A 43 14.66 -9.93 7.24
C LYS A 43 15.15 -10.57 8.53
N SER A 44 16.38 -10.25 8.95
CA SER A 44 16.96 -10.74 10.20
C SER A 44 16.39 -10.09 11.47
N THR A 45 15.48 -9.10 11.34
CA THR A 45 14.91 -8.37 12.48
C THR A 45 14.27 -9.33 13.50
N ASN A 46 14.71 -9.18 14.76
CA ASN A 46 14.11 -9.85 15.90
C ASN A 46 12.75 -9.21 16.25
N GLN A 47 11.68 -9.99 16.13
CA GLN A 47 10.32 -9.52 16.41
C GLN A 47 10.12 -9.13 17.87
N ASP A 48 10.79 -9.78 18.83
CA ASP A 48 10.64 -9.49 20.24
C ASP A 48 11.25 -8.13 20.60
N GLU A 49 12.39 -7.80 19.98
CA GLU A 49 13.01 -6.47 20.12
C GLU A 49 12.12 -5.38 19.50
N LEU A 50 11.57 -5.64 18.32
CA LEU A 50 10.62 -4.72 17.69
C LEU A 50 9.37 -4.53 18.58
N THR A 51 8.87 -5.61 19.18
CA THR A 51 7.72 -5.59 20.11
C THR A 51 8.03 -4.79 21.37
N LYS A 52 9.24 -4.93 21.94
CA LYS A 52 9.72 -4.13 23.07
C LYS A 52 9.78 -2.64 22.72
N SER A 53 10.22 -2.30 21.51
CA SER A 53 10.25 -0.91 21.04
C SER A 53 8.84 -0.33 20.83
N ASN A 54 7.93 -1.14 20.27
CA ASN A 54 6.55 -0.78 20.02
C ASN A 54 5.69 -2.04 19.80
N LYS A 55 4.73 -2.28 20.68
CA LYS A 55 3.86 -3.47 20.64
C LYS A 55 3.08 -3.58 19.33
N THR A 56 2.60 -2.47 18.79
CA THR A 56 1.87 -2.44 17.52
C THR A 56 2.77 -2.77 16.34
N ALA A 57 4.02 -2.25 16.34
CA ALA A 57 5.00 -2.56 15.30
C ALA A 57 5.33 -4.06 15.28
N GLY A 58 5.65 -4.64 16.45
CA GLY A 58 5.91 -6.07 16.60
C GLY A 58 4.73 -6.94 16.15
N ARG A 59 3.49 -6.57 16.51
CA ARG A 59 2.28 -7.27 16.09
C ARG A 59 2.07 -7.24 14.57
N ILE A 60 2.23 -6.07 13.94
CA ILE A 60 2.09 -5.93 12.48
C ILE A 60 3.16 -6.75 11.78
N PHE A 61 4.42 -6.61 12.20
CA PHE A 61 5.55 -7.35 11.61
C PHE A 61 5.36 -8.86 11.71
N GLY A 62 4.95 -9.37 12.88
CA GLY A 62 4.66 -10.78 13.08
C GLY A 62 3.52 -11.29 12.19
N ARG A 63 2.46 -10.49 12.00
CA ARG A 63 1.36 -10.86 11.09
C ARG A 63 1.81 -10.94 9.63
N LEU A 64 2.65 -10.02 9.17
CA LEU A 64 3.18 -10.04 7.81
C LEU A 64 4.07 -11.26 7.55
N LYS A 65 4.79 -11.77 8.57
CA LYS A 65 5.56 -13.03 8.49
C LYS A 65 4.71 -14.27 8.30
N LEU A 66 3.41 -14.22 8.61
CA LEU A 66 2.51 -15.36 8.42
C LEU A 66 2.00 -15.47 6.98
N ILE A 67 2.05 -14.39 6.21
CA ILE A 67 1.49 -14.36 4.85
C ILE A 67 2.09 -15.46 3.96
N PRO A 68 3.42 -15.65 3.88
CA PRO A 68 4.00 -16.68 3.00
C PRO A 68 3.54 -18.11 3.33
N ASN A 69 3.04 -18.36 4.54
CA ASN A 69 2.61 -19.68 4.97
C ASN A 69 1.21 -20.05 4.45
N ASP A 70 0.39 -19.06 4.09
CA ASP A 70 -0.98 -19.31 3.61
C ASP A 70 -1.47 -18.17 2.70
N LEU A 71 -1.07 -18.25 1.42
CA LEU A 71 -1.39 -17.24 0.42
C LEU A 71 -2.86 -17.25 0.00
N ASP A 72 -3.56 -18.37 0.22
CA ASP A 72 -4.98 -18.49 -0.10
C ASP A 72 -5.83 -17.66 0.87
N ILE A 73 -5.39 -17.55 2.12
CA ILE A 73 -6.01 -16.69 3.14
C ILE A 73 -5.60 -15.22 2.98
N PHE A 74 -4.34 -14.94 2.62
CA PHE A 74 -3.79 -13.58 2.61
C PHE A 74 -3.52 -13.05 1.20
N ASN A 75 -4.58 -12.79 0.43
CA ASN A 75 -4.44 -12.25 -0.94
C ASN A 75 -4.59 -10.72 -1.07
N LYS A 76 -5.02 -10.02 -0.01
CA LYS A 76 -5.19 -8.55 0.02
C LYS A 76 -4.60 -7.96 1.28
N LEU A 77 -3.88 -6.86 1.15
CA LEU A 77 -3.44 -6.01 2.25
C LEU A 77 -4.02 -4.61 2.05
N ILE A 78 -4.90 -4.22 2.98
CA ILE A 78 -5.57 -2.91 2.97
C ILE A 78 -4.73 -1.90 3.76
N ILE A 79 -4.41 -0.78 3.11
CA ILE A 79 -3.70 0.35 3.72
C ILE A 79 -4.74 1.44 4.00
N ALA A 80 -5.13 1.53 5.28
CA ALA A 80 -5.96 2.62 5.78
C ALA A 80 -5.23 3.96 5.65
N GLU A 81 -6.00 5.04 5.48
CA GLU A 81 -5.48 6.42 5.38
C GLU A 81 -4.31 6.59 4.39
N THR A 82 -4.40 5.98 3.20
CA THR A 82 -3.33 6.13 2.19
C THR A 82 -3.36 7.55 1.62
N LYS A 83 -2.30 8.33 1.83
CA LYS A 83 -2.19 9.73 1.39
C LYS A 83 -1.16 9.95 0.28
N SER A 84 -0.20 9.05 0.13
CA SER A 84 0.85 9.16 -0.89
C SER A 84 1.48 7.81 -1.22
N ILE A 85 2.28 7.77 -2.29
CA ILE A 85 3.10 6.61 -2.68
C ILE A 85 4.03 6.13 -1.55
N VAL A 86 4.49 7.02 -0.66
CA VAL A 86 5.36 6.67 0.46
C VAL A 86 4.69 5.65 1.41
N ASN A 87 3.37 5.75 1.61
CA ASN A 87 2.66 4.78 2.44
C ASN A 87 2.72 3.38 1.83
N VAL A 88 2.56 3.29 0.51
CA VAL A 88 2.58 2.02 -0.24
C VAL A 88 3.99 1.44 -0.30
N LEU A 89 5.00 2.25 -0.64
CA LEU A 89 6.39 1.79 -0.68
C LEU A 89 6.90 1.39 0.71
N GLY A 90 6.45 2.09 1.76
CA GLY A 90 6.72 1.70 3.13
C GLY A 90 6.15 0.32 3.49
N VAL A 91 4.95 -0.01 2.98
CA VAL A 91 4.38 -1.36 3.10
C VAL A 91 5.18 -2.37 2.28
N PHE A 92 5.65 -2.04 1.08
CA PHE A 92 6.50 -2.93 0.28
C PHE A 92 7.78 -3.30 1.03
N LEU A 93 8.39 -2.32 1.69
CA LEU A 93 9.60 -2.54 2.49
C LEU A 93 9.32 -3.44 3.70
N LEU A 94 8.19 -3.25 4.40
CA LEU A 94 7.75 -4.16 5.47
C LEU A 94 7.48 -5.58 4.96
N LEU A 95 6.88 -5.72 3.78
CA LEU A 95 6.63 -7.01 3.14
C LEU A 95 7.94 -7.73 2.79
N LYS A 96 8.88 -7.03 2.14
CA LYS A 96 10.23 -7.58 1.88
C LYS A 96 10.96 -7.98 3.16
N ALA A 97 10.90 -7.13 4.19
CA ALA A 97 11.48 -7.39 5.51
C ALA A 97 10.86 -8.59 6.24
N THR A 98 9.72 -9.08 5.78
CA THR A 98 9.02 -10.24 6.36
C THR A 98 9.01 -11.45 5.43
N GLY A 99 9.82 -11.42 4.36
CA GLY A 99 9.98 -12.54 3.43
C GLY A 99 8.92 -12.62 2.33
N ASN A 100 8.07 -11.60 2.18
CA ASN A 100 7.05 -11.54 1.13
C ASN A 100 7.61 -11.00 -0.18
N CYS A 101 7.10 -11.53 -1.31
CA CYS A 101 7.43 -11.04 -2.64
C CYS A 101 6.57 -9.83 -3.03
N VAL A 102 7.23 -8.76 -3.48
CA VAL A 102 6.59 -7.56 -4.04
C VAL A 102 7.41 -7.00 -5.20
N ALA A 103 6.73 -6.49 -6.23
CA ALA A 103 7.35 -5.91 -7.43
C ALA A 103 8.32 -6.88 -8.16
N GLU A 104 8.05 -8.17 -8.05
CA GLU A 104 8.86 -9.24 -8.63
C GLU A 104 8.03 -10.49 -8.96
N LYS A 105 8.63 -11.44 -9.67
CA LYS A 105 8.00 -12.73 -9.95
C LYS A 105 7.65 -13.44 -8.63
N GLY A 106 6.41 -13.92 -8.51
CA GLY A 106 5.89 -14.50 -7.27
C GLY A 106 5.11 -13.52 -6.39
N THR A 107 4.93 -12.27 -6.82
CA THR A 107 4.01 -11.33 -6.15
C THR A 107 2.56 -11.84 -6.25
N VAL A 108 1.96 -12.13 -5.09
CA VAL A 108 0.58 -12.63 -4.97
C VAL A 108 -0.35 -11.72 -4.18
N LEU A 109 0.20 -10.83 -3.37
CA LEU A 109 -0.55 -9.88 -2.55
C LEU A 109 -1.08 -8.73 -3.38
N ASP A 110 -2.36 -8.42 -3.21
CA ASP A 110 -2.95 -7.20 -3.71
C ASP A 110 -2.80 -6.09 -2.68
N ILE A 111 -2.38 -4.93 -3.15
CA ILE A 111 -2.21 -3.76 -2.30
C ILE A 111 -3.40 -2.84 -2.52
N VAL A 112 -4.23 -2.73 -1.50
CA VAL A 112 -5.52 -2.03 -1.53
C VAL A 112 -5.38 -0.71 -0.80
N THR A 113 -5.68 0.41 -1.46
CA THR A 113 -5.77 1.72 -0.80
C THR A 113 -7.18 1.94 -0.28
N LEU A 114 -7.33 2.55 0.89
CA LEU A 114 -8.65 2.82 1.49
C LEU A 114 -8.89 4.33 1.62
N SER A 115 -10.01 4.79 1.06
CA SER A 115 -10.55 6.15 1.22
C SER A 115 -11.73 6.14 2.20
N GLU A 116 -11.65 6.95 3.25
CA GLU A 116 -12.58 6.89 4.39
C GLU A 116 -13.36 8.21 4.61
N SER A 117 -13.02 9.26 3.87
CA SER A 117 -13.65 10.57 3.93
C SER A 117 -13.83 11.18 2.53
N VAL A 118 -14.70 12.19 2.41
CA VAL A 118 -14.85 12.95 1.15
C VAL A 118 -13.55 13.62 0.71
N SER A 119 -12.70 14.04 1.66
CA SER A 119 -11.38 14.58 1.34
C SER A 119 -10.50 13.53 0.63
N ASP A 120 -10.55 12.28 1.08
CA ASP A 120 -9.83 11.18 0.43
C ASP A 120 -10.36 10.91 -0.98
N LEU A 121 -11.68 10.95 -1.15
CA LEU A 121 -12.33 10.73 -2.45
C LEU A 121 -11.90 11.80 -3.47
N ASN A 122 -11.80 13.06 -3.03
CA ASN A 122 -11.33 14.15 -3.88
C ASN A 122 -9.86 13.98 -4.29
N GLN A 123 -9.03 13.37 -3.43
CA GLN A 123 -7.62 13.13 -3.69
C GLN A 123 -7.35 11.81 -4.42
N LEU A 124 -8.30 10.89 -4.43
CA LEU A 124 -8.12 9.53 -4.94
C LEU A 124 -7.59 9.48 -6.39
N PRO A 125 -8.10 10.27 -7.36
CA PRO A 125 -7.55 10.25 -8.72
C PRO A 125 -6.07 10.64 -8.77
N ASN A 126 -5.68 11.68 -8.01
CA ASN A 126 -4.28 12.12 -7.94
C ASN A 126 -3.39 11.07 -7.28
N LEU A 127 -3.87 10.44 -6.19
CA LEU A 127 -3.16 9.34 -5.54
C LEU A 127 -2.94 8.18 -6.52
N ILE A 128 -3.98 7.73 -7.24
CA ILE A 128 -3.85 6.63 -8.20
C ILE A 128 -2.86 6.98 -9.31
N SER A 129 -2.89 8.22 -9.81
CA SER A 129 -1.91 8.70 -10.78
C SER A 129 -0.49 8.64 -10.21
N GLU A 130 -0.25 9.19 -9.02
CA GLU A 130 1.05 9.14 -8.34
C GLU A 130 1.55 7.70 -8.16
N LEU A 131 0.65 6.77 -7.80
CA LEU A 131 0.99 5.36 -7.64
C LEU A 131 1.42 4.71 -8.96
N ILE A 132 0.68 4.90 -10.04
CA ILE A 132 0.98 4.27 -11.34
C ILE A 132 2.23 4.88 -11.98
N GLU A 133 2.49 6.17 -11.78
CA GLU A 133 3.71 6.82 -12.27
C GLU A 133 4.98 6.27 -11.59
N ASP A 134 4.86 5.76 -10.36
CA ASP A 134 5.98 5.17 -9.63
C ASP A 134 6.44 3.83 -10.25
N PRO A 135 7.73 3.68 -10.64
CA PRO A 135 8.19 2.50 -11.34
C PRO A 135 8.14 1.22 -10.50
N ILE A 136 8.33 1.29 -9.17
CA ILE A 136 8.30 0.11 -8.31
C ILE A 136 6.85 -0.37 -8.15
N TYR A 137 5.92 0.55 -7.90
CA TYR A 137 4.51 0.20 -7.79
C TYR A 137 3.93 -0.26 -9.15
N ARG A 138 4.30 0.39 -10.25
CA ARG A 138 3.93 -0.06 -11.59
C ARG A 138 4.42 -1.46 -11.91
N LYS A 139 5.66 -1.78 -11.54
CA LYS A 139 6.20 -3.15 -11.66
C LYS A 139 5.42 -4.15 -10.81
N HIS A 140 4.96 -3.76 -9.62
CA HIS A 140 4.06 -4.60 -8.84
C HIS A 140 2.72 -4.82 -9.54
N LEU A 141 2.12 -3.77 -10.12
CA LEU A 141 0.88 -3.87 -10.88
C LEU A 141 1.02 -4.77 -12.12
N SER A 142 2.16 -4.80 -12.80
CA SER A 142 2.35 -5.68 -13.95
C SER A 142 2.37 -7.17 -13.57
N PHE A 143 2.81 -7.52 -12.35
CA PHE A 143 2.70 -8.88 -11.83
C PHE A 143 1.30 -9.23 -11.30
N ARG A 144 0.59 -8.26 -10.71
CA ARG A 144 -0.76 -8.48 -10.15
C ARG A 144 -1.88 -8.39 -11.19
N GLY A 145 -1.70 -7.59 -12.23
CA GLY A 145 -2.70 -7.30 -13.25
C GLY A 145 -3.91 -6.50 -12.75
N LYS A 146 -3.89 -5.98 -11.52
CA LYS A 146 -5.04 -5.28 -10.93
C LYS A 146 -4.64 -4.18 -9.96
N LEU A 147 -5.38 -3.08 -10.03
CA LEU A 147 -5.40 -1.96 -9.08
C LEU A 147 -6.71 -2.02 -8.28
N ILE A 148 -6.63 -1.87 -6.96
CA ILE A 148 -7.80 -2.00 -6.08
C ILE A 148 -7.93 -0.75 -5.19
N PRO A 149 -8.61 0.30 -5.64
CA PRO A 149 -9.05 1.39 -4.78
C PRO A 149 -10.30 0.96 -4.00
N MET A 150 -10.25 1.01 -2.68
CA MET A 150 -11.38 0.73 -1.80
C MET A 150 -11.91 2.01 -1.18
N ILE A 151 -13.23 2.12 -1.11
CA ILE A 151 -13.96 3.20 -0.45
C ILE A 151 -14.74 2.61 0.72
N ALA A 152 -14.48 3.13 1.92
CA ALA A 152 -15.27 2.83 3.11
C ALA A 152 -16.61 3.59 3.02
N LYS A 153 -17.58 2.99 2.33
CA LYS A 153 -18.89 3.62 2.06
C LYS A 153 -19.58 4.09 3.34
N SER A 154 -19.60 3.25 4.37
CA SER A 154 -20.24 3.57 5.64
C SER A 154 -19.56 4.73 6.36
N ASP A 155 -18.23 4.78 6.39
CA ASP A 155 -17.48 5.85 7.06
C ASP A 155 -17.62 7.19 6.36
N THR A 156 -17.53 7.19 5.03
CA THR A 156 -17.71 8.42 4.23
C THR A 156 -19.12 9.00 4.43
N VAL A 157 -20.18 8.18 4.41
CA VAL A 157 -21.55 8.63 4.68
C VAL A 157 -21.74 9.07 6.13
N ARG A 158 -21.21 8.30 7.11
CA ARG A 158 -21.33 8.64 8.53
C ARG A 158 -20.69 9.98 8.86
N ARG A 159 -19.58 10.32 8.21
CA ARG A 159 -18.82 11.56 8.44
C ARG A 159 -19.37 12.77 7.68
N ASN A 160 -19.90 12.56 6.48
CA ASN A 160 -20.23 13.66 5.55
C ASN A 160 -21.71 13.71 5.12
N GLY A 161 -22.55 12.81 5.64
CA GLY A 161 -23.94 12.67 5.27
C GLY A 161 -24.14 11.90 3.95
N ARG A 162 -25.40 11.69 3.56
CA ARG A 162 -25.76 10.91 2.35
C ARG A 162 -25.25 11.52 1.04
N GLY A 163 -25.02 12.84 1.01
CA GLY A 163 -24.44 13.50 -0.17
C GLY A 163 -23.06 12.98 -0.57
N ALA A 164 -22.35 12.31 0.35
CA ALA A 164 -21.06 11.67 0.08
C ALA A 164 -21.15 10.56 -0.97
N GLU A 165 -22.31 9.92 -1.18
CA GLU A 165 -22.47 8.85 -2.19
C GLU A 165 -22.13 9.35 -3.61
N SER A 166 -22.53 10.57 -3.95
CA SER A 166 -22.16 11.19 -5.24
C SER A 166 -20.65 11.36 -5.37
N SER A 167 -19.96 11.73 -4.28
CA SER A 167 -18.49 11.85 -4.29
C SER A 167 -17.79 10.49 -4.45
N GLN A 168 -18.40 9.41 -3.96
CA GLN A 168 -17.85 8.05 -4.11
C GLN A 168 -17.90 7.62 -5.58
N GLU A 169 -19.04 7.84 -6.24
CA GLU A 169 -19.24 7.52 -7.65
C GLU A 169 -18.34 8.38 -8.55
N GLU A 170 -18.28 9.68 -8.29
CA GLU A 170 -17.43 10.61 -9.04
C GLU A 170 -15.94 10.22 -8.94
N ALA A 171 -15.46 9.90 -7.75
CA ALA A 171 -14.07 9.51 -7.54
C ALA A 171 -13.72 8.21 -8.28
N LEU A 172 -14.56 7.17 -8.19
CA LEU A 172 -14.35 5.93 -8.93
C LEU A 172 -14.45 6.14 -10.45
N GLY A 173 -15.43 6.93 -10.91
CA GLY A 173 -15.57 7.27 -12.33
C GLY A 173 -14.30 7.90 -12.91
N LYS A 174 -13.71 8.87 -12.19
CA LYS A 174 -12.42 9.46 -12.55
C LYS A 174 -11.29 8.42 -12.59
N VAL A 175 -11.23 7.53 -11.60
CA VAL A 175 -10.22 6.45 -11.58
C VAL A 175 -10.36 5.52 -12.77
N TYR A 176 -11.59 5.10 -13.10
CA TYR A 176 -11.85 4.26 -14.27
C TYR A 176 -11.49 4.96 -15.58
N ALA A 177 -11.76 6.26 -15.71
CA ALA A 177 -11.44 7.02 -16.91
C ALA A 177 -9.93 7.10 -17.20
N MET A 178 -9.07 7.04 -16.17
CA MET A 178 -7.61 7.10 -16.34
C MET A 178 -6.99 5.78 -16.84
N VAL A 179 -7.70 4.64 -16.78
CA VAL A 179 -7.08 3.32 -17.03
C VAL A 179 -6.53 3.19 -18.45
N GLU A 180 -7.25 3.70 -19.44
CA GLU A 180 -6.85 3.60 -20.86
C GLU A 180 -5.63 4.49 -21.16
N GLU A 181 -5.53 5.64 -20.50
CA GLU A 181 -4.34 6.50 -20.58
C GLU A 181 -3.12 5.75 -20.05
N PHE A 182 -3.23 5.12 -18.87
CA PHE A 182 -2.12 4.36 -18.29
C PHE A 182 -1.75 3.12 -19.10
N ARG A 183 -2.73 2.38 -19.64
CA ARG A 183 -2.49 1.24 -20.53
C ARG A 183 -1.76 1.65 -21.81
N SER A 184 -2.09 2.83 -22.34
CA SER A 184 -1.44 3.39 -23.54
C SER A 184 -0.03 3.88 -23.23
N LYS A 185 0.18 4.52 -22.08
CA LYS A 185 1.47 5.06 -21.65
C LYS A 185 2.46 3.97 -21.21
N TYR A 186 1.96 2.88 -20.61
CA TYR A 186 2.77 1.82 -20.02
C TYR A 186 2.38 0.45 -20.58
N PRO A 187 3.11 -0.06 -21.59
CA PRO A 187 2.80 -1.35 -22.23
C PRO A 187 2.75 -2.54 -21.26
N GLU A 188 3.53 -2.51 -20.18
CA GLU A 188 3.52 -3.53 -19.13
C GLU A 188 2.20 -3.60 -18.35
N LEU A 189 1.37 -2.55 -18.45
CA LEU A 189 0.04 -2.46 -17.84
C LEU A 189 -1.09 -2.74 -18.82
N LYS A 190 -0.83 -3.22 -20.04
CA LYS A 190 -1.85 -3.44 -21.10
C LYS A 190 -3.11 -4.16 -20.61
N TYR A 191 -2.98 -5.10 -19.68
CA TYR A 191 -4.10 -5.89 -19.14
C TYR A 191 -4.51 -5.48 -17.72
N LEU A 192 -4.00 -4.36 -17.19
CA LEU A 192 -4.32 -3.87 -15.85
C LEU A 192 -5.82 -3.63 -15.72
N THR A 193 -6.49 -4.30 -14.78
CA THR A 193 -7.88 -3.98 -14.43
C THR A 193 -7.95 -3.06 -13.21
N ILE A 194 -9.00 -2.25 -13.13
CA ILE A 194 -9.33 -1.51 -11.92
C ILE A 194 -10.52 -2.23 -11.29
N ASN A 195 -10.37 -2.64 -10.04
CA ASN A 195 -11.41 -3.30 -9.26
C ASN A 195 -11.79 -2.39 -8.10
N GLY A 196 -12.51 -1.31 -8.40
CA GLY A 196 -12.96 -0.36 -7.39
C GLY A 196 -14.05 -0.97 -6.50
N PHE A 197 -13.89 -0.89 -5.19
CA PHE A 197 -14.89 -1.37 -4.22
C PHE A 197 -15.48 -0.19 -3.43
N SER A 198 -16.80 -0.07 -3.43
CA SER A 198 -17.54 0.75 -2.46
C SER A 198 -18.25 -0.18 -1.49
N GLY A 199 -17.65 -0.41 -0.32
CA GLY A 199 -18.09 -1.46 0.61
C GLY A 199 -18.24 -0.95 2.03
N GLY A 200 -19.44 -1.08 2.59
CA GLY A 200 -19.72 -0.88 4.02
C GLY A 200 -19.82 -2.19 4.84
N GLY A 201 -19.79 -3.34 4.17
CA GLY A 201 -19.95 -4.67 4.79
C GLY A 201 -19.49 -5.84 3.92
N ALA A 202 -19.43 -5.70 2.59
CA ALA A 202 -18.95 -6.74 1.68
C ALA A 202 -17.42 -6.90 1.64
N ALA A 203 -16.66 -5.95 2.20
CA ALA A 203 -15.19 -6.01 2.25
C ALA A 203 -14.64 -7.05 3.25
N LEU A 204 -15.50 -7.55 4.16
CA LEU A 204 -15.14 -8.55 5.18
C LEU A 204 -15.53 -9.99 4.80
N GLN A 205 -16.11 -10.19 3.62
CA GLN A 205 -16.60 -11.51 3.18
C GLN A 205 -16.12 -11.81 1.75
N ARG A 206 -14.82 -12.06 1.55
CA ARG A 206 -14.27 -13.00 0.56
C ARG A 206 -12.86 -13.41 0.96
#